data_AF-A0A2U3ERE5-F1
#
_entry.id   AF-A0A2U3ERE5-F1
#
_cell.length_a   1.000
_cell.length_b   1.000
_cell.length_c   1.000
_cell.angle_alpha   90.00
_cell.angle_beta   90.00
_cell.angle_gamma   90.00
#
_symmetry.space_group_name_H-M   'P 1'
#
loop_
_entity.id
_entity.type
_entity.pdbx_description
1 polymer ?
#
loop_
_entity_poly.entity_id
_entity_poly.type
_entity_poly.pdbx_seq_one_letter_code
_entity_poly.pdbx_strand_id
1 'polypeptide(L)' 'MTLLKILLSALERALTWYASSRAQQFVEDHFREKGYDEDSIDIARQAATLLAGALVTALMEQILQIITTHLTH' A
#
# COMPACT_ATOMS: atom_id res chain seq x y z
N MET A 1 1.19 12.44 21.26
CA MET A 1 0.01 12.53 20.36
C MET A 1 0.39 12.99 18.95
N THR A 2 0.95 14.18 18.74
CA THR A 2 1.28 14.70 17.40
C THR A 2 2.44 13.97 16.71
N LEU A 3 3.52 13.70 17.45
CA LEU A 3 4.70 12.97 16.93
C LEU A 3 4.35 11.56 16.46
N LEU A 4 3.54 10.83 17.21
CA LEU A 4 3.10 9.47 16.87
C LEU A 4 2.27 9.46 15.57
N LYS A 5 1.36 10.44 15.40
CA LYS A 5 0.58 10.62 14.17
C LYS A 5 1.46 10.92 12.96
N ILE A 6 2.45 11.80 13.11
CA ILE A 6 3.39 12.14 12.03
C ILE A 6 4.22 10.92 11.63
N LEU A 7 4.69 10.14 12.63
CA LEU A 7 5.45 8.92 12.39
C LEU A 7 4.60 7.86 11.68
N LEU A 8 3.33 7.73 12.08
CA LEU A 8 2.37 6.85 11.43
C LEU A 8 2.14 7.29 9.98
N SER A 9 1.82 8.56 9.72
CA SER A 9 1.63 9.04 8.35
C SER A 9 2.87 8.91 7.46
N ALA A 10 4.07 9.07 8.03
CA ALA A 10 5.33 8.85 7.30
C ALA A 10 5.53 7.36 6.96
N LEU A 11 5.23 6.48 7.91
CA LEU A 11 5.30 5.03 7.73
C LEU A 11 4.25 4.55 6.71
N GLU A 12 3.04 5.12 6.73
CA GLU A 12 1.98 4.86 5.75
C GLU A 12 2.49 5.17 4.36
N ARG A 13 3.01 6.37 4.16
CA ARG A 13 3.48 6.84 2.87
C ARG A 13 4.67 6.03 2.35
N ALA A 14 5.57 5.62 3.24
CA ALA A 14 6.70 4.75 2.90
C ALA A 14 6.24 3.32 2.53
N LEU A 15 5.31 2.74 3.29
CA LEU A 15 4.71 1.43 3.02
C LEU A 15 3.90 1.44 1.73
N THR A 16 3.08 2.47 1.49
CA THR A 16 2.31 2.62 0.25
C THR A 16 3.26 2.74 -0.94
N TRP A 17 4.32 3.55 -0.84
CA TRP A 17 5.31 3.65 -1.92
C TRP A 17 6.00 2.31 -2.18
N TYR A 18 6.45 1.64 -1.12
CA TYR A 18 7.17 0.37 -1.23
C TYR A 18 6.27 -0.75 -1.77
N ALA A 19 5.06 -0.89 -1.24
CA ALA A 19 4.08 -1.88 -1.66
C ALA A 19 3.61 -1.61 -3.08
N SER A 20 3.37 -0.34 -3.45
CA SER A 20 3.04 0.03 -4.82
C SER A 20 4.19 -0.32 -5.76
N SER A 21 5.42 0.10 -5.49
CA SER A 21 6.57 -0.21 -6.35
C SER A 21 6.76 -1.72 -6.53
N ARG A 22 6.64 -2.50 -5.45
CA ARG A 22 6.82 -3.94 -5.50
C ARG A 22 5.65 -4.65 -6.20
N ALA A 23 4.42 -4.19 -5.99
CA ALA A 23 3.23 -4.75 -6.63
C ALA A 23 3.20 -4.41 -8.14
N GLN A 24 3.65 -3.21 -8.51
CA GLN A 24 3.84 -2.82 -9.90
C GLN A 24 4.87 -3.71 -10.60
N GLN A 25 6.05 -3.91 -10.00
CA GLN A 25 7.08 -4.79 -10.56
C GLN A 25 6.61 -6.25 -10.68
N PHE A 26 5.94 -6.77 -9.65
CA PHE A 26 5.42 -8.15 -9.68
C PHE A 26 4.41 -8.37 -10.80
N VAL A 27 3.52 -7.40 -11.01
CA VAL A 27 2.53 -7.46 -12.09
C VAL A 27 3.19 -7.30 -13.45
N GLU A 28 4.12 -6.36 -13.60
CA GLU A 28 4.86 -6.15 -14.83
C GLU A 28 5.62 -7.41 -15.24
N ASP A 29 6.40 -8.01 -14.33
CA ASP A 29 7.16 -9.23 -14.59
C ASP A 29 6.21 -10.39 -14.98
N HIS A 30 5.13 -10.60 -14.22
CA HIS A 30 4.19 -11.71 -14.45
C HIS A 30 3.35 -11.58 -15.72
N PHE A 31 2.96 -10.37 -16.10
CA PHE A 31 2.17 -10.14 -17.32
C PHE A 31 3.07 -10.11 -18.56
N ARG A 32 4.30 -9.60 -18.44
CA ARG A 32 5.30 -9.63 -19.50
C ARG A 32 5.76 -11.06 -19.80
N GLU A 33 5.91 -11.92 -18.79
CA GLU A 33 6.19 -13.36 -18.98
C GLU A 33 5.07 -14.07 -19.75
N LYS A 34 3.83 -13.61 -19.59
CA LYS A 34 2.66 -14.19 -20.28
C LYS A 34 2.39 -13.58 -21.65
N GLY A 35 3.19 -12.61 -22.10
CA GLY A 35 3.04 -11.96 -23.40
C GLY A 35 1.79 -11.08 -23.52
N TYR A 36 1.30 -10.53 -22.41
CA TYR A 36 0.23 -9.53 -22.45
C TYR A 36 0.71 -8.24 -23.11
N ASP A 37 -0.21 -7.51 -23.72
CA ASP A 37 0.07 -6.20 -24.30
C ASP A 37 0.37 -5.15 -23.22
N GLU A 38 1.05 -4.07 -23.62
CA GLU A 38 1.51 -3.03 -22.71
C GLU A 38 0.36 -2.30 -21.99
N ASP A 39 -0.82 -2.17 -22.61
CA ASP A 39 -1.99 -1.53 -21.98
C ASP A 39 -2.56 -2.42 -20.88
N SER A 40 -2.61 -3.74 -21.10
CA SER A 40 -3.00 -4.73 -20.08
C SER A 40 -2.03 -4.73 -18.88
N ILE A 41 -0.73 -4.56 -19.13
CA ILE A 41 0.30 -4.42 -18.09
C ILE A 41 0.06 -3.13 -17.29
N ASP A 42 -0.19 -2.00 -17.95
CA ASP A 42 -0.42 -0.72 -17.30
C ASP A 42 -1.69 -0.70 -16.43
N ILE A 43 -2.78 -1.32 -16.90
CA ILE A 43 -4.02 -1.48 -16.12
C ILE A 43 -3.77 -2.31 -14.87
N ALA A 44 -3.07 -3.43 -15.01
CA ALA A 44 -2.78 -4.30 -13.89
C ALA A 44 -1.85 -3.61 -12.87
N ARG A 45 -0.88 -2.83 -13.35
CA ARG A 45 0.05 -2.03 -12.54
C ARG A 45 -0.68 -0.95 -11.73
N GLN A 46 -1.65 -0.27 -12.33
CA GLN A 46 -2.52 0.69 -11.63
C GLN A 46 -3.42 0.01 -10.61
N ALA A 47 -4.04 -1.13 -10.95
CA ALA A 47 -4.88 -1.87 -10.02
C ALA A 47 -4.10 -2.34 -8.80
N ALA A 48 -2.87 -2.82 -8.99
CA ALA A 48 -1.98 -3.24 -7.91
C ALA A 48 -1.56 -2.08 -6.99
N THR A 49 -1.33 -0.91 -7.58
CA THR A 49 -1.05 0.34 -6.85
C THR A 49 -2.21 0.76 -5.96
N LEU A 50 -3.44 0.75 -6.51
CA LEU A 50 -4.66 1.09 -5.78
C LEU A 50 -4.94 0.10 -4.64
N LEU A 51 -4.78 -1.20 -4.90
CA LEU A 51 -4.97 -2.24 -3.90
C LEU A 51 -3.95 -2.14 -2.76
N ALA A 52 -2.68 -1.91 -3.09
CA ALA A 52 -1.61 -1.71 -2.10
C ALA A 52 -1.88 -0.47 -1.24
N GLY A 53 -2.32 0.63 -1.86
CA GLY A 53 -2.72 1.84 -1.14
C GLY A 53 -3.87 1.58 -0.16
N ALA A 54 -4.95 0.95 -0.64
CA ALA A 54 -6.11 0.63 0.18
C ALA A 54 -5.78 -0.29 1.38
N LEU A 55 -4.93 -1.30 1.16
CA LEU A 55 -4.47 -2.20 2.23
C LEU A 55 -3.64 -1.48 3.29
N VAL A 56 -2.74 -0.59 2.87
CA VAL A 56 -1.90 0.17 3.80
C VAL A 56 -2.75 1.13 4.64
N THR A 57 -3.70 1.85 4.02
CA THR A 57 -4.62 2.73 4.75
C THR A 57 -5.49 1.95 5.74
N ALA A 58 -6.06 0.81 5.33
CA ALA A 58 -6.87 -0.04 6.21
C ALA A 58 -6.05 -0.61 7.39
N LEU A 59 -4.78 -0.96 7.16
CA LEU A 59 -3.87 -1.41 8.22
C LEU A 59 -3.57 -0.28 9.21
N MET A 60 -3.37 0.94 8.72
CA MET A 60 -3.09 2.11 9.56
C MET A 60 -4.28 2.53 10.41
N GLU A 61 -5.50 2.50 9.86
CA GLU A 61 -6.71 2.71 10.65
C GLU A 61 -6.84 1.69 11.77
N GLN A 62 -6.59 0.40 11.49
CA GLN A 62 -6.60 -0.63 12.53
C GLN A 62 -5.54 -0.41 13.60
N ILE A 63 -4.31 -0.08 13.22
CA ILE A 63 -3.23 0.22 14.18
C ILE A 63 -3.61 1.42 15.05
N LEU A 64 -4.13 2.49 14.45
CA LEU A 64 -4.57 3.66 15.20
C LEU A 64 -5.72 3.33 16.16
N GLN A 65 -6.65 2.48 15.74
CA GLN A 65 -7.77 2.04 16.55
C GLN A 65 -7.28 1.19 17.74
N ILE A 66 -6.37 0.24 17.51
CA ILE A 66 -5.75 -0.58 18.56
C ILE A 66 -5.01 0.32 19.57
N ILE A 67 -4.17 1.24 19.10
CA ILE A 67 -3.43 2.18 19.95
C ILE A 67 -4.41 3.03 20.77
N THR A 68 -5.46 3.57 20.14
CA THR A 68 -6.48 4.38 20.82
C THR A 68 -7.18 3.58 21.90
N THR A 69 -7.61 2.35 21.58
CA THR A 69 -8.35 1.48 22.50
C THR A 69 -7.48 1.06 23.70
N HIS A 70 -6.20 0.74 23.47
CA HIS A 70 -5.26 0.34 24.52
C HIS A 70 -4.70 1.51 25.36
N LEU A 71 -4.68 2.75 24.85
CA LEU A 71 -4.25 3.92 25.63
C LEU A 71 -5.34 4.48 26.54
N THR A 72 -6.62 4.13 26.31
CA THR A 72 -7.75 4.53 27.16
C THR A 72 -8.01 3.61 28.35
N HIS A 73 -7.25 2.53 28.52
CA HIS A 73 -7.44 1.53 29.58
C HIS A 73 -6.24 1.45 30.52
#